data_AF-A0A679HPB3-F1
#
_entry.id   AF-A0A679HPB3-F1
#
_cell.length_a   1.000
_cell.length_b   1.000
_cell.length_c   1.000
_cell.angle_alpha   90.00
_cell.angle_beta   90.00
_cell.angle_gamma   90.00
#
_symmetry.space_group_name_H-M   'P 1'
#
loop_
_entity.id
_entity.type
_entity.pdbx_description
1 polymer ?
#
loop_
_entity_poly.entity_id
_entity_poly.type
_entity_poly.pdbx_seq_one_letter_code
_entity_poly.pdbx_strand_id
1 'polypeptide(L)'
;MIIEGVQQILTVLYPIYKQEVYRRREQMMKLTAFGAVGLTAMLCGLLLSPQKHHLTSSETFLLGLASLVWSGLFSILILQQQERHRLAKQVLVQLEQALGFYEEGLYADRQTLYPEGWKTAWLRDRSGTLYLSALCALNFIFLLALLLD
;
A
#
# COMPACT_ATOMS: atom_id res chain seq x y z
N MET A 1 2.64 -9.11 -40.30
CA MET A 1 3.96 -9.34 -39.67
C MET A 1 4.26 -8.45 -38.47
N ILE A 2 4.01 -7.12 -38.51
CA ILE A 2 4.22 -6.24 -37.32
C ILE A 2 3.26 -6.59 -36.16
N ILE A 3 2.04 -7.03 -36.48
CA ILE A 3 0.96 -7.31 -35.51
C ILE A 3 1.27 -8.56 -34.65
N GLU A 4 1.83 -9.62 -35.24
CA GLU A 4 2.16 -10.86 -34.52
C GLU A 4 3.29 -10.66 -33.51
N GLY A 5 4.34 -9.91 -33.88
CA GLY A 5 5.45 -9.61 -32.97
C GLY A 5 5.02 -8.76 -31.77
N VAL A 6 4.14 -7.77 -31.99
CA VAL A 6 3.59 -6.94 -30.90
C VAL A 6 2.70 -7.77 -29.97
N GLN A 7 1.87 -8.66 -30.52
CA GLN A 7 1.01 -9.55 -29.72
C GLN A 7 1.80 -10.56 -28.89
N GLN A 8 2.92 -11.07 -29.41
CA GLN A 8 3.83 -11.95 -28.67
C GLN A 8 4.55 -11.20 -27.53
N ILE A 9 4.94 -9.95 -27.75
CA ILE A 9 5.54 -9.10 -26.71
C ILE A 9 4.52 -8.78 -25.61
N LEU A 10 3.28 -8.44 -25.97
CA LEU A 10 2.18 -8.16 -25.04
C LEU A 10 1.85 -9.36 -24.15
N THR A 11 1.81 -10.56 -24.72
CA THR A 11 1.51 -11.80 -23.97
C THR A 11 2.63 -12.18 -23.00
N VAL A 12 3.88 -11.82 -23.27
CA VAL A 12 5.00 -11.98 -22.32
C VAL A 12 4.99 -10.89 -21.23
N LEU A 13 4.68 -9.65 -21.58
CA LEU A 13 4.63 -8.53 -20.64
C LEU A 13 3.47 -8.63 -19.65
N TYR A 14 2.32 -9.14 -20.08
CA TYR A 14 1.12 -9.28 -19.26
C TYR A 14 1.35 -9.99 -17.91
N PRO A 15 1.89 -11.23 -17.85
CA PRO A 15 2.11 -11.91 -16.58
C PRO A 15 3.15 -11.20 -15.70
N ILE A 16 4.15 -10.53 -16.29
CA ILE A 16 5.17 -9.79 -15.55
C ILE A 16 4.53 -8.60 -14.82
N TYR A 17 3.75 -7.77 -15.53
CA TYR A 17 3.07 -6.64 -14.93
C TYR A 17 2.02 -7.08 -13.90
N LYS A 18 1.32 -8.18 -14.15
CA LYS A 18 0.38 -8.77 -13.21
C LYS A 18 1.08 -9.17 -11.91
N GLN A 19 2.21 -9.87 -12.00
CA GLN A 19 3.02 -10.25 -10.83
C GLN A 19 3.55 -9.02 -10.08
N GLU A 20 3.97 -7.99 -10.80
CA GLU A 20 4.47 -6.76 -10.20
C GLU A 20 3.38 -6.05 -9.38
N VAL A 21 2.16 -5.94 -9.91
CA VAL A 21 1.00 -5.40 -9.16
C VAL A 21 0.75 -6.20 -7.87
N TYR A 22 0.81 -7.53 -7.91
CA TYR A 22 0.64 -8.36 -6.71
C TYR A 22 1.78 -8.16 -5.70
N ARG A 23 3.03 -8.18 -6.18
CA ARG A 23 4.23 -7.99 -5.34
C ARG A 23 4.21 -6.63 -4.65
N ARG A 24 3.79 -5.57 -5.33
CA ARG A 24 3.71 -4.22 -4.75
C ARG A 24 2.62 -4.08 -3.71
N ARG A 25 1.46 -4.72 -3.91
CA ARG A 25 0.42 -4.82 -2.87
C ARG A 25 0.92 -5.54 -1.62
N GLU A 26 1.65 -6.64 -1.80
CA GLU A 26 2.26 -7.38 -0.70
C GLU A 26 3.32 -6.55 0.03
N GLN A 27 4.15 -5.80 -0.69
CA GLN A 27 5.12 -4.87 -0.10
C GLN A 27 4.45 -3.78 0.75
N MET A 28 3.36 -3.18 0.27
CA MET A 28 2.59 -2.22 1.08
C MET A 28 2.04 -2.84 2.36
N MET A 29 1.52 -4.07 2.29
CA MET A 29 1.02 -4.79 3.46
C MET A 29 2.14 -5.07 4.46
N LYS A 30 3.31 -5.54 3.99
CA LYS A 30 4.49 -5.77 4.82
C LYS A 30 4.97 -4.49 5.50
N LEU A 31 5.10 -3.39 4.76
CA LEU A 31 5.50 -2.10 5.33
C LEU A 31 4.53 -1.61 6.41
N THR A 32 3.23 -1.74 6.16
CA THR A 32 2.20 -1.38 7.15
C THR A 32 2.30 -2.25 8.40
N ALA A 33 2.49 -3.56 8.24
CA ALA A 33 2.68 -4.48 9.35
C ALA A 33 3.93 -4.13 10.17
N PHE A 34 5.08 -3.88 9.52
CA PHE A 34 6.30 -3.46 10.21
C PHE A 34 6.14 -2.14 10.96
N GLY A 35 5.54 -1.13 10.31
CA GLY A 35 5.27 0.17 10.94
C GLY A 35 4.37 0.03 12.17
N ALA A 36 3.29 -0.75 12.05
CA ALA A 36 2.33 -0.99 13.12
C ALA A 36 2.92 -1.79 14.29
N VAL A 37 3.71 -2.84 14.00
CA VAL A 37 4.41 -3.62 15.04
C VAL A 37 5.38 -2.73 15.80
N GLY A 38 6.13 -1.86 15.11
CA GLY A 38 7.04 -0.91 15.75
C GLY A 38 6.32 0.04 16.71
N LEU A 39 5.23 0.67 16.27
CA LEU A 39 4.43 1.56 17.11
C LEU A 39 3.74 0.81 18.27
N THR A 40 3.27 -0.42 18.03
CA THR A 40 2.68 -1.26 19.10
C THR A 40 3.73 -1.63 20.14
N ALA A 41 4.95 -2.00 19.71
CA ALA A 41 6.04 -2.32 20.62
C ALA A 41 6.47 -1.10 21.45
N MET A 42 6.52 0.10 20.84
CA MET A 42 6.74 1.35 21.56
C MET A 42 5.65 1.60 22.61
N LEU A 43 4.37 1.42 22.24
CA LEU A 43 3.24 1.58 23.15
C LEU A 43 3.28 0.57 24.30
N CYS A 44 3.52 -0.71 24.02
CA CYS A 44 3.66 -1.74 25.05
C CYS A 44 4.85 -1.45 25.97
N GLY A 45 5.98 -1.01 25.41
CA GLY A 45 7.15 -0.61 26.19
C GLY A 45 6.84 0.54 27.14
N LEU A 46 6.10 1.55 26.68
CA LEU A 46 5.65 2.67 27.52
C LEU A 46 4.70 2.22 28.63
N LEU A 47 3.67 1.43 28.28
CA LEU A 47 2.62 1.01 29.22
C LEU A 47 3.11 0.01 30.27
N LEU A 48 4.06 -0.86 29.91
CA LEU A 48 4.63 -1.86 30.82
C LEU A 48 5.82 -1.32 31.61
N SER A 49 6.34 -0.15 31.27
CA SER A 49 7.48 0.43 31.98
C SER A 49 7.06 0.95 33.36
N PRO A 50 7.65 0.44 34.46
CA PRO A 50 7.37 0.95 35.80
C PRO A 50 7.94 2.36 36.02
N GLN A 51 8.79 2.85 35.10
CA GLN A 51 9.41 4.17 35.16
C GLN A 51 8.61 5.25 34.44
N LYS A 52 7.42 4.96 33.88
CA LYS A 52 6.68 5.94 33.08
C LYS A 52 6.35 7.23 33.85
N HIS A 53 6.12 7.14 35.17
CA HIS A 53 5.83 8.29 36.02
C HIS A 53 7.06 9.14 36.40
N HIS A 54 8.27 8.70 36.00
CA HIS A 54 9.52 9.42 36.23
C HIS A 54 10.13 9.97 34.94
N LEU A 55 9.40 9.91 33.82
CA LEU A 55 9.85 10.49 32.55
C LEU A 55 10.01 11.99 32.70
N THR A 56 11.20 12.48 32.37
CA THR A 56 11.46 13.92 32.27
C THR A 56 10.76 14.51 31.04
N SER A 57 10.41 15.79 31.07
CA SER A 57 9.75 16.45 29.93
C SER A 57 10.56 16.35 28.63
N SER A 58 11.89 16.30 28.73
CA SER A 58 12.79 16.06 27.59
C SER A 58 12.66 14.65 27.00
N GLU A 59 12.52 13.62 27.83
CA GLU A 59 12.35 12.23 27.36
C GLU A 59 10.99 12.04 26.70
N THR A 60 9.93 12.60 27.29
CA THR A 60 8.58 12.64 26.70
C THR A 60 8.61 13.31 25.32
N PHE A 61 9.26 14.46 25.20
CA PHE A 61 9.40 15.14 23.90
C PHE A 61 10.18 14.30 22.87
N LEU A 62 11.29 13.69 23.28
CA LEU A 62 12.10 12.85 22.39
C LEU A 62 11.35 11.60 21.93
N LEU A 63 10.60 10.94 22.82
CA LEU A 63 9.79 9.77 22.48
C LEU A 63 8.63 10.12 21.54
N GLY A 64 7.94 11.23 21.77
CA GLY A 64 6.91 11.72 20.86
C GLY A 64 7.47 12.10 19.48
N LEU A 65 8.63 12.75 19.44
CA LEU A 65 9.30 13.08 18.18
C LEU A 65 9.76 11.80 17.44
N ALA A 66 10.30 10.82 18.17
CA ALA A 66 10.70 9.54 17.61
C ALA A 66 9.50 8.78 17.00
N SER A 67 8.34 8.76 17.68
CA SER A 67 7.14 8.10 17.15
C SER A 67 6.58 8.81 15.91
N LEU A 68 6.63 10.14 15.88
CA LEU A 68 6.25 10.93 14.71
C LEU A 68 7.17 10.67 13.51
N VAL A 69 8.49 10.63 13.73
CA VAL A 69 9.47 10.31 12.68
C VAL A 69 9.25 8.88 12.17
N TRP A 70 9.02 7.92 13.06
CA TRP A 70 8.73 6.54 12.69
C TRP A 70 7.45 6.42 11.86
N SER A 71 6.34 6.97 12.35
CA SER A 71 5.04 6.97 11.65
C SER A 71 5.12 7.70 10.31
N GLY A 72 5.81 8.84 10.26
CA GLY A 72 6.02 9.63 9.05
C GLY A 72 6.83 8.87 8.00
N LEU A 73 7.93 8.22 8.41
CA LEU A 73 8.76 7.41 7.52
C LEU A 73 7.95 6.29 6.86
N PHE A 74 7.21 5.50 7.65
CA PHE A 74 6.39 4.41 7.10
C PHE A 74 5.24 4.93 6.24
N SER A 75 4.63 6.06 6.60
CA SER A 75 3.59 6.69 5.79
C SER A 75 4.12 7.11 4.41
N ILE A 76 5.29 7.73 4.35
CA ILE A 76 5.94 8.12 3.09
C ILE A 76 6.28 6.89 2.25
N LEU A 77 6.83 5.84 2.85
CA LEU A 77 7.15 4.59 2.15
C LEU A 77 5.89 3.92 1.57
N ILE A 78 4.78 3.92 2.31
CA ILE A 78 3.49 3.39 1.82
C ILE A 78 2.97 4.22 0.65
N LEU A 79 2.98 5.55 0.75
CA LEU A 79 2.57 6.44 -0.34
C LEU A 79 3.42 6.22 -1.61
N GLN A 80 4.73 6.08 -1.44
CA GLN A 80 5.64 5.83 -2.55
C GLN A 80 5.32 4.49 -3.26
N GLN A 81 5.04 3.44 -2.49
CA GLN A 81 4.65 2.15 -3.07
C GLN A 81 3.26 2.21 -3.72
N GLN A 82 2.33 2.97 -3.14
CA GLN A 82 0.99 3.16 -3.69
C GLN A 82 1.02 3.82 -5.07
N GLU A 83 1.83 4.87 -5.24
CA GLU A 83 2.00 5.51 -6.56
C GLU A 83 2.61 4.55 -7.58
N ARG A 84 3.65 3.79 -7.20
CA ARG A 84 4.26 2.78 -8.08
C ARG A 84 3.28 1.68 -8.48
N HIS A 85 2.45 1.25 -7.55
CA HIS A 85 1.38 0.28 -7.81
C HIS A 85 0.30 0.81 -8.73
N ARG A 86 -0.08 2.09 -8.57
CA ARG A 86 -1.03 2.77 -9.45
C ARG A 86 -0.51 2.82 -10.88
N LEU A 87 0.76 3.19 -11.07
CA LEU A 87 1.40 3.17 -12.38
C LEU A 87 1.44 1.76 -12.99
N ALA A 88 1.80 0.74 -12.21
CA ALA A 88 1.83 -0.64 -12.68
C ALA A 88 0.43 -1.15 -13.08
N LYS A 89 -0.61 -0.81 -12.30
CA LYS A 89 -2.01 -1.10 -12.64
C LYS A 89 -2.44 -0.39 -13.93
N GLN A 90 -2.05 0.88 -14.12
CA GLN A 90 -2.39 1.62 -15.33
C GLN A 90 -1.79 0.96 -16.56
N VAL A 91 -0.51 0.57 -16.50
CA VAL A 91 0.14 -0.15 -17.62
C VAL A 91 -0.53 -1.51 -17.85
N LEU A 92 -0.87 -2.25 -16.79
CA LEU A 92 -1.58 -3.52 -16.94
C LEU A 92 -2.91 -3.35 -17.68
N VAL A 93 -3.72 -2.35 -17.31
CA VAL A 93 -4.99 -2.07 -18.00
C VAL A 93 -4.77 -1.71 -19.47
N GLN A 94 -3.72 -0.95 -19.80
CA GLN A 94 -3.36 -0.63 -21.19
C GLN A 94 -2.97 -1.89 -21.98
N LEU A 95 -2.20 -2.80 -21.38
CA LEU A 95 -1.85 -4.08 -21.99
C LEU A 95 -3.11 -4.94 -22.23
N GLU A 96 -4.02 -4.99 -21.26
CA GLU A 96 -5.29 -5.74 -21.36
C GLU A 96 -6.22 -5.17 -22.44
N GLN A 97 -6.24 -3.84 -22.61
CA GLN A 97 -6.95 -3.18 -23.72
C GLN A 97 -6.32 -3.52 -25.06
N ALA A 98 -4.99 -3.45 -25.18
CA ALA A 98 -4.28 -3.79 -26.41
C ALA A 98 -4.40 -5.27 -26.78
N LEU A 99 -4.58 -6.15 -25.79
CA LEU A 99 -4.82 -7.59 -25.98
C LEU A 99 -6.29 -7.93 -26.30
N GLY A 100 -7.20 -6.95 -26.25
CA GLY A 100 -8.62 -7.15 -26.53
C GLY A 100 -9.39 -7.90 -25.43
N PHE A 101 -8.90 -7.94 -24.18
CA PHE A 101 -9.58 -8.66 -23.09
C PHE A 101 -10.92 -8.06 -22.66
N TYR A 102 -11.19 -6.82 -23.07
CA TYR A 102 -12.45 -6.13 -22.84
C TYR A 102 -13.41 -6.22 -24.04
N GLU A 103 -13.00 -6.81 -25.16
CA GLU A 103 -13.85 -6.96 -26.35
C GLU A 103 -14.67 -8.26 -26.27
N GLU A 104 -15.91 -8.22 -26.73
CA GLU A 104 -16.80 -9.38 -26.79
C GLU A 104 -16.41 -10.30 -27.95
N GLY A 105 -16.35 -11.62 -27.71
CA GLY A 105 -16.17 -12.63 -28.77
C GLY A 105 -14.73 -12.92 -29.18
N LEU A 106 -13.73 -12.24 -28.59
CA LEU A 106 -12.30 -12.50 -28.86
C LEU A 106 -11.73 -13.70 -28.09
N TYR A 107 -12.22 -13.94 -26.87
CA TYR A 107 -11.75 -15.03 -26.00
C TYR A 107 -12.87 -15.90 -25.41
N ALA A 108 -14.09 -15.38 -25.30
CA ALA A 108 -15.26 -16.12 -24.83
C ALA A 108 -16.49 -15.74 -25.67
N ASP A 109 -17.28 -16.76 -26.05
CA ASP A 109 -18.45 -16.58 -26.90
C ASP A 109 -19.50 -15.74 -26.16
N ARG A 110 -19.79 -14.53 -26.69
CA ARG A 110 -20.69 -13.50 -26.13
C ARG A 110 -20.38 -12.98 -24.72
N GLN A 111 -19.15 -13.12 -24.21
CA GLN A 111 -18.74 -12.52 -22.93
C GLN A 111 -17.36 -11.86 -23.02
N THR A 112 -17.21 -10.71 -22.35
CA THR A 112 -15.89 -10.09 -22.14
C THR A 112 -15.13 -10.84 -21.06
N LEU A 113 -13.81 -10.99 -21.21
CA LEU A 113 -12.98 -11.69 -20.22
C LEU A 113 -12.89 -10.89 -18.91
N TYR A 114 -12.89 -9.56 -19.02
CA TYR A 114 -12.98 -8.64 -17.88
C TYR A 114 -14.11 -7.63 -18.06
N PRO A 115 -14.85 -7.31 -16.98
CA PRO A 115 -15.91 -6.33 -17.04
C PRO A 115 -15.34 -4.91 -17.22
N GLU A 116 -16.05 -4.07 -17.97
CA GLU A 116 -15.67 -2.69 -18.28
C GLU A 116 -15.30 -1.84 -17.05
N GLY A 117 -15.96 -2.10 -15.91
CA GLY A 117 -15.67 -1.40 -14.65
C GLY A 117 -14.26 -1.64 -14.08
N TRP A 118 -13.54 -2.65 -14.56
CA TRP A 118 -12.16 -2.91 -14.14
C TRP A 118 -11.16 -1.92 -14.74
N LYS A 119 -11.48 -1.31 -15.88
CA LYS A 119 -10.64 -0.27 -16.52
C LYS A 119 -10.41 0.94 -15.62
N THR A 120 -11.36 1.24 -14.74
CA THR A 120 -11.31 2.38 -13.80
C THR A 120 -11.19 1.96 -12.35
N ALA A 121 -11.12 0.66 -12.05
CA ALA A 121 -11.06 0.16 -10.67
C ALA A 121 -9.82 0.66 -9.90
N TRP A 122 -8.74 1.00 -10.59
CA TRP A 122 -7.54 1.60 -9.99
C TRP A 122 -7.77 3.01 -9.44
N LEU A 123 -8.77 3.77 -9.93
CA LEU A 123 -9.13 5.09 -9.41
C LEU A 123 -9.79 5.02 -8.02
N ARG A 124 -10.37 3.86 -7.67
CA ARG A 124 -11.11 3.65 -6.43
C ARG A 124 -10.30 2.88 -5.38
N ASP A 125 -8.97 2.85 -5.51
CA ASP A 125 -8.12 2.08 -4.60
C ASP A 125 -8.05 2.73 -3.21
N ARG A 126 -8.87 2.22 -2.27
CA ARG A 126 -8.97 2.70 -0.89
C ARG A 126 -7.91 2.11 0.04
N SER A 127 -7.12 1.12 -0.43
CA SER A 127 -6.21 0.37 0.45
C SER A 127 -5.14 1.26 1.09
N GLY A 128 -4.61 2.23 0.33
CA GLY A 128 -3.62 3.17 0.85
C GLY A 128 -4.15 4.03 1.98
N THR A 129 -5.38 4.53 1.85
CA THR A 129 -6.05 5.31 2.89
C THR A 129 -6.25 4.48 4.16
N LEU A 130 -6.61 3.21 4.04
CA LEU A 130 -6.77 2.31 5.19
C LEU A 130 -5.43 2.12 5.93
N TYR A 131 -4.34 1.83 5.22
CA TYR A 131 -3.02 1.65 5.83
C TYR A 131 -2.52 2.91 6.56
N LEU A 132 -2.68 4.07 5.94
CA LEU A 132 -2.31 5.34 6.55
C LEU A 132 -3.19 5.67 7.77
N SER A 133 -4.49 5.43 7.67
CA SER A 133 -5.42 5.66 8.79
C SER A 133 -5.07 4.78 9.99
N ALA A 134 -4.67 3.53 9.76
CA ALA A 134 -4.27 2.61 10.82
C ALA A 134 -2.99 3.09 11.53
N LEU A 135 -1.96 3.49 10.78
CA LEU A 135 -0.72 4.03 11.36
C LEU A 135 -0.97 5.34 12.11
N CYS A 136 -1.79 6.23 11.54
CA CYS A 136 -2.13 7.50 12.16
C CYS A 136 -2.91 7.31 13.47
N ALA A 137 -3.90 6.42 13.47
CA ALA A 137 -4.66 6.07 14.68
C ALA A 137 -3.74 5.47 15.76
N LEU A 138 -2.82 4.57 15.39
CA LEU A 138 -1.91 3.96 16.36
C LEU A 138 -0.93 4.98 16.96
N ASN A 139 -0.37 5.86 16.12
CA ASN A 139 0.51 6.93 16.58
C ASN A 139 -0.25 7.93 17.46
N PHE A 140 -1.50 8.23 17.15
CA PHE A 140 -2.34 9.08 17.99
C PHE A 140 -2.59 8.46 19.37
N ILE A 141 -2.89 7.15 19.43
CA ILE A 141 -3.03 6.41 20.69
C ILE A 141 -1.72 6.47 21.49
N PHE A 142 -0.58 6.30 20.84
CA PHE A 142 0.73 6.41 21.48
C PHE A 142 0.98 7.79 22.07
N LEU A 143 0.73 8.86 21.31
CA LEU A 143 0.90 10.23 21.78
C LEU A 143 -0.05 10.57 22.93
N LEU A 144 -1.30 10.09 22.88
CA LEU A 144 -2.24 10.24 23.99
C LEU A 144 -1.74 9.52 25.25
N ALA A 145 -1.27 8.28 25.12
CA ALA A 145 -0.73 7.53 26.25
C ALA A 145 0.48 8.24 26.89
N LEU A 146 1.28 8.91 26.07
CA LEU A 146 2.45 9.66 26.50
C LEU A 146 2.13 11.03 27.12
N LEU A 147 0.98 11.62 26.82
CA LEU A 147 0.51 12.91 27.36
C LEU A 147 -0.39 12.78 28.58
N LEU A 148 -1.05 11.63 28.76
CA LEU A 148 -1.94 11.34 29.88
C LEU A 148 -1.18 10.84 31.13
N ASP A 149 0.14 10.70 31.03
CA ASP A 149 1.07 10.43 32.13
C ASP A 149 1.81 11.71 32.55
#